data_AF-A0A0A1XT33-F1
#
_entry.id   AF-A0A0A1XT33-F1
#
_cell.length_a   1.000
_cell.length_b   1.000
_cell.length_c   1.000
_cell.angle_alpha   90.00
_cell.angle_beta   90.00
_cell.angle_gamma   90.00
#
_symmetry.space_group_name_H-M   'P 1'
#
loop_
_entity.id
_entity.type
_entity.pdbx_description
1 polymer ?
#
loop_
_entity_poly.entity_id
_entity_poly.type
_entity_poly.pdbx_seq_one_letter_code
_entity_poly.pdbx_strand_id
1 'polypeptide(L)'
;RIEIPEDNFAQAPYGIFARSCVAMAKDARTSFKIIDDDGCPTDPTIFPGFTADGNALQSTYEAFRFTESYGVIFQCNVKYCLGPCEPAVCEWNMESFESLGRRRRRRAVESNETKEADDDMNISQEILVLDFGDEKREFFKADPSTDFA
;
A
#
# COMPACT_ATOMS: atom_id res chain seq x y z
N ARG A 1 -1.21 -6.36 2.12
CA ARG A 1 -2.63 -6.49 1.74
C ARG A 1 -3.37 -5.38 2.48
N ILE A 2 -4.07 -4.53 1.76
CA ILE A 2 -4.84 -3.39 2.28
C ILE A 2 -6.32 -3.78 2.17
N GLU A 3 -7.07 -3.67 3.27
CA GLU A 3 -8.46 -4.11 3.37
C GLU A 3 -9.32 -3.02 3.98
N ILE A 4 -10.59 -2.97 3.59
CA ILE A 4 -11.58 -2.07 4.19
C ILE A 4 -11.97 -2.65 5.57
N PRO A 5 -11.88 -1.90 6.68
CA PRO A 5 -12.33 -2.36 7.99
C PRO A 5 -13.81 -2.79 7.96
N GLU A 6 -14.12 -3.96 8.52
CA GLU A 6 -15.47 -4.56 8.46
C GLU A 6 -16.52 -3.80 9.28
N ASP A 7 -16.08 -2.96 10.23
CA ASP A 7 -16.89 -2.45 11.35
C ASP A 7 -18.09 -1.56 10.95
N ASN A 8 -18.24 -1.15 9.69
CA ASN A 8 -19.42 -0.39 9.22
C ASN A 8 -19.89 -0.73 7.80
N PHE A 9 -19.33 -1.75 7.13
CA PHE A 9 -19.45 -1.87 5.67
C PHE A 9 -19.63 -3.31 5.15
N ALA A 10 -20.24 -4.19 5.94
CA ALA A 10 -20.38 -5.63 5.63
C ALA A 10 -21.16 -5.99 4.34
N GLN A 11 -21.58 -5.04 3.51
CA GLN A 11 -22.30 -5.34 2.27
C GLN A 11 -22.17 -4.30 1.17
N ALA A 12 -21.46 -3.21 1.40
CA ALA A 12 -21.73 -2.07 0.56
C ALA A 12 -20.86 -2.12 -0.72
N PRO A 13 -21.41 -1.64 -1.85
CA PRO A 13 -20.96 -2.01 -3.18
C PRO A 13 -19.72 -1.22 -3.58
N TYR A 14 -18.79 -0.95 -2.67
CA TYR A 14 -17.64 -0.11 -2.96
C TYR A 14 -16.42 -0.93 -3.36
N GLY A 15 -15.70 -0.45 -4.36
CA GLY A 15 -14.35 -0.87 -4.69
C GLY A 15 -13.34 0.02 -3.98
N ILE A 16 -12.09 -0.45 -3.91
CA ILE A 16 -10.95 0.27 -3.35
C ILE A 16 -9.89 0.47 -4.44
N PHE A 17 -9.28 1.65 -4.45
CA PHE A 17 -8.19 2.03 -5.36
C PHE A 17 -7.09 2.76 -4.60
N ALA A 18 -5.82 2.42 -4.82
CA ALA A 18 -4.71 3.15 -4.25
C ALA A 18 -4.33 4.29 -5.20
N ARG A 19 -4.62 5.53 -4.79
CA ARG A 19 -4.27 6.72 -5.57
C ARG A 19 -2.79 7.01 -5.49
N SER A 20 -2.19 6.96 -4.31
CA SER A 20 -0.75 7.21 -4.14
C SER A 20 -0.19 6.45 -2.95
N CYS A 21 1.10 6.11 -3.00
CA CYS A 21 1.77 5.39 -1.91
C CYS A 21 3.23 5.80 -1.78
N VAL A 22 3.66 5.97 -0.53
CA VAL A 22 5.03 6.29 -0.15
C VAL A 22 5.58 5.18 0.73
N ALA A 23 6.78 4.69 0.39
CA ALA A 23 7.59 3.86 1.25
C ALA A 23 8.53 4.76 2.05
N MET A 24 8.48 4.65 3.39
CA MET A 24 9.28 5.47 4.30
C MET A 24 10.11 4.58 5.21
N ALA A 25 11.35 4.95 5.48
CA ALA A 25 12.12 4.33 6.55
C ALA A 25 11.43 4.57 7.90
N LYS A 26 11.63 3.65 8.85
CA LYS A 26 11.03 3.75 10.19
C LYS A 26 11.41 5.02 10.95
N ASP A 27 12.59 5.57 10.69
CA ASP A 27 13.07 6.83 11.27
C ASP A 27 12.56 8.07 10.52
N ALA A 28 11.74 7.87 9.48
CA ALA A 28 11.19 8.88 8.59
C ALA A 28 12.23 9.77 7.87
N ARG A 29 13.52 9.39 7.89
CA ARG A 29 14.59 10.20 7.28
C ARG A 29 14.67 10.05 5.77
N THR A 30 14.30 8.87 5.28
CA THR A 30 14.33 8.53 3.86
C THR A 30 12.96 8.02 3.45
N SER A 31 12.49 8.49 2.29
CA SER A 31 11.24 8.06 1.71
C SER A 31 11.27 8.19 0.19
N PHE A 32 10.46 7.37 -0.47
CA PHE A 32 10.26 7.47 -1.92
C PHE A 32 8.84 7.04 -2.30
N LYS A 33 8.31 7.61 -3.38
CA LYS A 33 7.01 7.23 -3.93
C LYS A 33 7.15 5.89 -4.65
N ILE A 34 6.27 4.95 -4.31
CA ILE A 34 6.14 3.64 -5.00
C ILE A 34 4.92 3.59 -5.92
N ILE A 35 3.92 4.41 -5.64
CA ILE A 35 2.76 4.68 -6.50
C ILE A 35 2.66 6.21 -6.58
N ASP A 36 2.58 6.75 -7.79
CA ASP A 36 2.43 8.18 -8.04
C ASP A 36 1.02 8.69 -7.68
N ASP A 37 0.66 9.91 -8.06
CA ASP A 37 -0.64 10.49 -7.68
C ASP A 37 -1.79 10.08 -8.63
N ASP A 38 -1.46 9.40 -9.74
CA ASP A 38 -2.42 8.87 -10.72
C ASP A 38 -2.73 7.38 -10.44
N GLY A 39 -2.07 6.78 -9.45
CA GLY A 39 -2.24 5.37 -9.09
C GLY A 39 -1.33 4.43 -9.88
N CYS A 40 -0.28 4.94 -10.53
CA CYS A 40 0.67 4.16 -11.30
C CYS A 40 1.94 3.85 -10.51
N PRO A 41 2.49 2.62 -10.61
CA PRO A 41 3.77 2.30 -9.98
C PRO A 41 4.91 3.09 -10.61
N THR A 42 5.66 3.78 -9.77
CA THR A 42 6.81 4.59 -10.20
C THR A 42 7.98 3.74 -10.67
N ASP A 43 8.09 2.52 -10.15
CA ASP A 43 8.99 1.47 -10.63
C ASP A 43 8.33 0.10 -10.42
N PRO A 44 7.74 -0.50 -11.47
CA PRO A 44 7.11 -1.81 -11.40
C PRO A 44 8.04 -2.95 -10.98
N THR A 45 9.37 -2.77 -11.07
CA THR A 45 10.34 -3.79 -10.64
C THR A 45 10.53 -3.84 -9.14
N ILE A 46 10.33 -2.70 -8.45
CA ILE A 46 10.39 -2.60 -6.98
C ILE A 46 9.00 -2.89 -6.39
N PHE A 47 7.96 -2.28 -6.96
CA PHE A 47 6.59 -2.46 -6.53
C PHE A 47 5.67 -2.58 -7.76
N PRO A 48 5.11 -3.78 -8.04
CA PRO A 48 4.40 -4.03 -9.29
C PRO A 48 2.98 -3.43 -9.36
N GLY A 49 2.60 -2.61 -8.38
CA GLY A 49 1.23 -2.12 -8.24
C GLY A 49 0.34 -3.09 -7.46
N PHE A 50 -0.91 -2.67 -7.24
CA PHE A 50 -1.89 -3.49 -6.54
C PHE A 50 -2.72 -4.32 -7.51
N THR A 51 -3.29 -5.39 -7.01
CA THR A 51 -4.29 -6.21 -7.69
C THR A 51 -5.52 -6.30 -6.80
N ALA A 52 -6.69 -6.29 -7.40
CA ALA A 52 -7.94 -6.43 -6.66
C ALA A 52 -8.16 -7.89 -6.26
N ASP A 53 -8.29 -8.15 -4.95
CA ASP A 53 -8.66 -9.44 -4.37
C ASP A 53 -9.92 -9.27 -3.52
N GLY A 54 -11.10 -9.50 -4.13
CA GLY A 54 -12.37 -9.26 -3.46
C GLY A 54 -12.57 -7.78 -3.15
N ASN A 55 -12.60 -7.44 -1.85
CA ASN A 55 -12.69 -6.06 -1.35
C ASN A 55 -11.34 -5.53 -0.83
N ALA A 56 -10.24 -6.20 -1.20
CA ALA A 56 -8.90 -5.88 -0.77
C ALA A 56 -8.01 -5.49 -1.96
N LEU A 57 -7.00 -4.67 -1.68
CA LEU A 57 -5.86 -4.48 -2.57
C LEU A 57 -4.69 -5.34 -2.09
N GLN A 58 -4.15 -6.14 -3.01
CA GLN A 58 -3.02 -7.00 -2.74
C GLN A 58 -1.91 -6.79 -3.77
N SER A 59 -0.68 -6.68 -3.29
CA SER A 59 0.51 -6.71 -4.13
C SER A 59 1.46 -7.78 -3.61
N THR A 60 2.24 -8.37 -4.51
CA THR A 60 3.33 -9.30 -4.18
C THR A 60 4.60 -8.68 -4.72
N TYR A 61 5.56 -8.39 -3.85
CA TYR A 61 6.80 -7.69 -4.19
C TYR A 61 7.99 -8.35 -3.50
N GLU A 62 9.19 -8.13 -4.03
CA GLU A 62 10.43 -8.53 -3.36
C GLU A 62 10.73 -7.54 -2.23
N ALA A 63 10.93 -8.04 -1.02
CA ALA A 63 11.19 -7.19 0.13
C ALA A 63 12.46 -6.36 -0.10
N PHE A 64 12.34 -5.04 0.08
CA PHE A 64 13.46 -4.11 0.05
C PHE A 64 13.63 -3.45 1.41
N ARG A 65 14.83 -2.93 1.67
CA ARG A 65 15.12 -2.17 2.88
C ARG A 65 15.96 -0.93 2.58
N PHE A 66 15.86 0.07 3.45
CA PHE A 66 16.80 1.18 3.45
C PHE A 66 18.13 0.75 4.08
N THR A 67 19.24 1.36 3.66
CA THR A 67 20.56 1.06 4.22
C THR A 67 20.68 1.45 5.69
N GLU A 68 19.98 2.52 6.08
CA GLU A 68 20.07 3.14 7.41
C GLU A 68 18.97 2.70 8.38
N SER A 69 17.93 2.01 7.90
CA SER A 69 16.78 1.61 8.72
C SER A 69 16.31 0.21 8.38
N TYR A 70 16.07 -0.59 9.42
CA TYR A 70 15.58 -1.97 9.31
C TYR A 70 14.06 -2.06 9.09
N GLY A 71 13.31 -0.96 9.23
CA GLY A 71 11.86 -0.94 9.03
C GLY A 71 11.45 -0.09 7.83
N VAL A 72 10.40 -0.54 7.12
CA VAL A 72 9.78 0.18 5.99
C VAL A 72 8.29 0.35 6.25
N ILE A 73 7.83 1.59 6.34
CA ILE A 73 6.42 1.95 6.52
C ILE A 73 5.83 2.27 5.15
N PHE A 74 4.68 1.66 4.83
CA PHE A 74 3.95 1.93 3.59
C PHE A 74 2.71 2.79 3.90
N GLN A 75 2.72 4.03 3.43
CA GLN A 75 1.59 4.93 3.60
C GLN A 75 0.91 5.14 2.26
N CYS A 76 -0.39 4.81 2.18
CA CYS A 76 -1.15 4.93 0.95
C CYS A 76 -2.36 5.86 1.12
N ASN A 77 -2.63 6.66 0.10
CA ASN A 77 -3.91 7.32 -0.08
C ASN A 77 -4.81 6.41 -0.92
N VAL A 78 -5.99 6.09 -0.40
CA VAL A 78 -6.96 5.23 -1.11
C VAL A 78 -8.24 5.99 -1.38
N LYS A 79 -8.87 5.64 -2.50
CA LYS A 79 -10.17 6.13 -2.93
C LYS A 79 -11.14 4.95 -2.91
N TYR A 80 -12.39 5.23 -2.54
CA TYR A 80 -13.49 4.29 -2.68
C TYR A 80 -14.33 4.65 -3.90
N CYS A 81 -14.79 3.64 -4.64
CA CYS A 81 -15.63 3.82 -5.82
C CYS A 81 -16.97 3.14 -5.61
N LEU A 82 -18.04 3.70 -6.17
CA LEU A 82 -19.29 2.98 -6.35
C LEU A 82 -19.11 1.88 -7.38
N GLY A 83 -19.06 0.62 -6.94
CA GLY A 83 -18.70 -0.53 -7.76
C GLY A 83 -17.18 -0.71 -7.88
N PRO A 84 -16.72 -1.55 -8.82
CA PRO A 84 -15.29 -1.75 -9.04
C PRO A 84 -14.65 -0.45 -9.55
N CYS A 85 -13.59 0.01 -8.89
CA CYS A 85 -12.83 1.16 -9.34
C CYS A 85 -12.26 0.97 -10.75
N GLU A 86 -12.23 2.05 -11.51
CA GLU A 86 -11.55 2.08 -12.80
C GLU A 86 -10.02 2.09 -12.58
N PRO A 87 -9.27 1.19 -13.23
CA PRO A 87 -7.82 1.19 -13.14
C PRO A 87 -7.23 2.37 -13.91
N ALA A 88 -6.12 2.91 -13.39
CA ALA A 88 -5.30 3.86 -14.14
C ALA A 88 -4.56 3.14 -15.27
N VAL A 89 -4.36 3.84 -16.39
CA VAL A 89 -3.55 3.37 -17.51
C VAL A 89 -2.15 3.94 -17.32
N CYS A 90 -1.21 3.06 -17.02
CA CYS A 90 0.17 3.39 -16.73
C CYS A 90 1.05 3.11 -17.94
N GLU A 91 2.11 3.89 -18.11
CA GLU A 91 3.14 3.67 -19.12
C GLU A 91 4.50 3.52 -18.45
N TRP A 92 5.19 2.41 -18.73
CA TRP A 92 6.53 2.15 -18.24
C TRP A 92 7.38 1.51 -19.34
N ASN A 93 8.56 2.06 -19.61
CA ASN A 93 9.45 1.56 -20.66
C ASN A 93 8.75 1.33 -22.03
N MET A 94 7.87 2.26 -22.45
CA MET A 94 7.03 2.16 -23.67
C MET A 94 5.97 1.03 -23.66
N GLU A 95 5.78 0.35 -22.54
CA GLU A 95 4.70 -0.63 -22.36
C GLU A 95 3.56 -0.02 -21.53
N SER A 96 2.33 -0.18 -22.02
CA SER A 96 1.13 0.25 -21.30
C SER A 96 0.49 -0.90 -20.52
N PHE A 97 0.06 -0.63 -19.30
CA PHE A 97 -0.60 -1.59 -18.43
C PHE A 97 -1.58 -0.93 -17.46
N GLU A 98 -2.48 -1.72 -16.88
CA GLU A 98 -3.47 -1.25 -15.89
C GLU A 98 -2.90 -1.35 -14.46
N SER A 99 -3.14 -0.32 -13.63
CA SER A 99 -2.62 -0.26 -12.26
C SER A 99 -3.21 -1.28 -11.28
N LEU A 100 -4.37 -1.87 -11.60
CA LEU A 100 -5.00 -2.95 -10.82
C LEU A 100 -4.66 -4.37 -11.34
N GLY A 101 -3.68 -4.47 -12.23
CA GLY A 101 -3.32 -5.71 -12.91
C GLY A 101 -4.40 -6.20 -13.89
N ARG A 102 -4.14 -7.34 -14.56
CA ARG A 102 -5.08 -7.89 -15.56
C ARG A 102 -6.39 -8.30 -14.89
N ARG A 103 -7.43 -7.50 -15.12
CA ARG A 103 -8.82 -7.78 -14.71
C ARG A 103 -9.20 -9.21 -15.13
N ARG A 104 -9.43 -10.12 -14.18
CA ARG A 104 -10.10 -11.41 -14.48
C ARG A 104 -11.49 -11.04 -15.00
N ARG A 105 -11.68 -11.16 -16.32
CA ARG A 105 -12.92 -10.83 -17.06
C ARG A 105 -14.17 -11.15 -16.24
N ARG A 106 -14.75 -10.13 -15.61
CA ARG A 106 -16.18 -10.09 -15.29
C ARG A 106 -16.76 -9.04 -16.22
N ARG A 107 -17.90 -9.39 -16.83
CA ARG A 107 -18.59 -8.66 -17.90
C ARG A 107 -18.62 -7.17 -17.58
N ALA A 108 -18.15 -6.35 -18.52
CA ALA A 108 -18.25 -4.90 -18.45
C ALA A 108 -19.73 -4.54 -18.24
N VAL A 109 -20.02 -3.85 -17.14
CA VAL A 109 -21.26 -3.09 -17.00
C VAL A 109 -20.87 -1.67 -17.37
N GLU A 110 -21.47 -1.13 -18.42
CA GLU A 110 -21.32 0.26 -18.84
C GLU A 110 -21.75 1.17 -17.68
N SER A 111 -20.80 1.92 -17.13
CA SER A 111 -21.03 2.92 -16.08
C SER A 111 -21.38 4.26 -16.73
N ASN A 112 -22.59 4.76 -16.46
CA ASN A 112 -22.93 6.15 -16.73
C ASN A 112 -22.13 7.06 -15.78
N GLU A 113 -21.40 8.02 -16.37
CA GLU A 113 -20.63 9.04 -15.65
C GLU A 113 -21.53 9.80 -14.66
N THR A 114 -21.35 9.55 -13.38
CA THR A 114 -21.90 10.40 -12.31
C THR A 114 -20.72 10.93 -11.51
N LYS A 115 -20.71 12.26 -11.35
CA LYS A 115 -19.64 13.03 -10.71
C LYS A 115 -19.31 12.45 -9.34
N GLU A 116 -18.07 11.98 -9.19
CA GLU A 116 -17.54 11.46 -7.93
C GLU A 116 -17.43 12.61 -6.92
N ALA A 117 -17.99 12.42 -5.73
CA ALA A 117 -17.65 13.22 -4.56
C ALA A 117 -16.32 12.69 -4.02
N ASP A 118 -15.33 13.59 -3.88
CA ASP A 118 -14.01 13.30 -3.32
C ASP A 118 -14.11 12.96 -1.82
N ASP A 119 -14.53 11.75 -1.48
CA ASP A 119 -14.35 11.18 -0.14
C ASP A 119 -12.97 10.50 -0.07
N ASP A 120 -11.93 11.34 -0.05
CA ASP A 120 -10.55 10.91 0.12
C ASP A 120 -10.31 10.46 1.57
N MET A 121 -10.19 9.15 1.79
CA MET A 121 -9.86 8.58 3.11
C MET A 121 -8.41 8.06 3.09
N ASN A 122 -7.61 8.42 4.09
CA ASN A 122 -6.22 7.97 4.21
C ASN A 122 -6.11 6.65 4.98
N ILE A 123 -5.35 5.68 4.45
CA ILE A 123 -5.08 4.41 5.14
C ILE A 123 -3.55 4.20 5.25
N SER A 124 -3.03 4.10 6.46
CA SER A 124 -1.61 3.84 6.71
C SER A 124 -1.40 2.41 7.20
N GLN A 125 -0.52 1.64 6.55
CA GLN A 125 -0.17 0.29 6.96
C GLN A 125 1.33 0.20 7.30
N GLU A 126 1.66 -0.18 8.53
CA GLU A 126 3.04 -0.43 8.95
C GLU A 126 3.42 -1.89 8.68
N ILE A 127 4.58 -2.14 8.06
CA ILE A 127 5.13 -3.49 7.86
C ILE A 127 6.56 -3.50 8.41
N LEU A 128 6.83 -4.32 9.42
CA LEU A 128 8.19 -4.49 9.96
C LEU A 128 8.84 -5.68 9.26
N VAL A 129 9.90 -5.42 8.48
CA VAL A 129 10.73 -6.48 7.89
C VAL A 129 11.87 -6.77 8.88
N LEU A 130 11.82 -7.92 9.53
CA LEU A 130 12.87 -8.36 10.45
C LEU A 130 13.67 -9.48 9.78
N ASP A 131 15.00 -9.34 9.72
CA ASP A 131 15.88 -10.43 9.31
C ASP A 131 15.97 -11.48 10.44
N PHE A 132 16.02 -12.76 10.06
CA PHE A 132 16.25 -13.88 10.98
C PHE A 132 17.64 -13.72 11.65
N GLY A 133 17.67 -13.13 12.85
CA GLY A 133 18.90 -12.92 13.62
C GLY A 133 18.89 -11.71 14.57
N ASP A 134 17.93 -10.78 14.42
CA ASP A 134 17.90 -9.53 15.20
C ASP A 134 17.21 -9.63 16.59
N GLU A 135 16.66 -10.80 16.96
CA GLU A 135 16.01 -11.00 18.28
C GLU A 135 16.95 -10.77 19.48
N LYS A 136 18.27 -10.81 19.27
CA LYS A 136 19.27 -10.79 20.36
C LYS A 136 19.80 -9.42 20.75
N ARG A 137 19.46 -8.33 20.05
CA ARG A 137 20.08 -7.02 20.30
C ARG A 137 19.25 -6.06 21.16
N GLU A 138 17.94 -6.21 21.21
CA GLU A 138 17.09 -5.31 22.02
C GLU A 138 16.85 -5.78 23.47
N PHE A 139 17.21 -7.02 23.83
CA PHE A 139 17.00 -7.54 25.20
C PHE A 139 18.10 -7.22 26.24
N PHE A 140 19.22 -6.58 25.84
CA PHE A 140 20.35 -6.33 26.76
C PHE A 140 20.47 -4.89 27.29
N LYS A 141 19.50 -4.01 27.04
CA LYS A 141 19.34 -2.78 27.84
C LYS A 141 18.35 -3.01 28.98
N ALA A 142 18.69 -3.93 29.88
CA ALA A 142 18.15 -3.90 31.23
C ALA A 142 19.03 -2.94 32.03
N ASP A 143 18.43 -1.86 32.53
CA ASP A 143 19.05 -0.93 33.47
C ASP A 143 19.61 -1.70 34.68
N PRO A 144 20.90 -1.55 35.04
CA PRO A 144 21.33 -1.78 36.40
C PRO A 144 21.02 -0.50 37.17
N SER A 145 19.93 -0.51 37.93
CA SER A 145 19.72 0.42 39.03
C SER A 145 20.97 0.48 39.90
N THR A 146 21.61 1.64 39.93
CA THR A 146 22.71 1.97 40.84
C THR A 146 22.17 2.08 42.27
N ASP A 147 22.56 1.16 43.13
CA ASP A 147 22.48 1.31 44.59
C ASP A 147 23.52 2.35 45.06
N PHE A 148 23.06 3.37 45.77
CA PHE A 148 23.84 4.13 46.75
C PHE A 148 22.89 4.66 47.84
N ALA A 149 22.79 3.91 48.94
CA ALA A 149 22.70 4.38 50.34
C ALA A 149 22.83 3.18 51.29
#